data_AF-A0A368Q2H0-F1
#
_entry.id   AF-A0A368Q2H0-F1
#
_cell.length_a   1.000
_cell.length_b   1.000
_cell.length_c   1.000
_cell.angle_alpha   90.00
_cell.angle_beta   90.00
_cell.angle_gamma   90.00
#
_symmetry.space_group_name_H-M   'P 1'
#
loop_
_entity.id
_entity.type
_entity.pdbx_description
1 polymer ?
#
loop_
_entity_poly.entity_id
_entity_poly.type
_entity_poly.pdbx_seq_one_letter_code
_entity_poly.pdbx_strand_id
1 'polypeptide(L)'
;MAAAAATVMAVSSCSKRDGDIAATCMPKKAKRARPPPQEEVEAFLAAAESSMARRFAAKYNYDVVKDAPMDGRYEWVRVGP
;
A
#
# COMPACT_ATOMS: atom_id res chain seq x y z
N MET A 1 -10.16 12.39 28.59
CA MET A 1 -9.10 11.65 27.90
C MET A 1 -9.69 10.37 27.35
N ALA A 2 -9.72 10.16 26.03
CA ALA A 2 -10.13 8.90 25.43
C ALA A 2 -9.18 8.57 24.26
N ALA A 3 -8.43 7.48 24.41
CA ALA A 3 -7.47 6.97 23.44
C ALA A 3 -8.14 5.91 22.57
N ALA A 4 -7.99 6.00 21.25
CA ALA A 4 -8.39 4.94 20.32
C ALA A 4 -7.13 4.15 19.92
N ALA A 5 -7.04 2.90 20.37
CA ALA A 5 -5.97 1.97 20.05
C ALA A 5 -6.18 1.43 18.63
N ALA A 6 -5.19 1.62 17.75
CA ALA A 6 -5.15 1.04 16.41
C ALA A 6 -4.51 -0.36 16.49
N THR A 7 -5.34 -1.41 16.46
CA THR A 7 -4.88 -2.80 16.31
C THR A 7 -4.42 -3.03 14.88
N VAL A 8 -3.15 -3.43 14.73
CA VAL A 8 -2.61 -4.02 13.50
C VAL A 8 -3.02 -5.49 13.45
N MET A 9 -3.76 -5.91 12.41
CA MET A 9 -3.98 -7.33 12.17
C MET A 9 -2.77 -7.89 11.41
N ALA A 10 -2.01 -8.76 12.08
CA ALA A 10 -1.05 -9.65 11.45
C ALA A 10 -1.81 -10.76 10.71
N VAL A 11 -1.61 -10.91 9.40
CA VAL A 11 -2.02 -12.13 8.71
C VAL A 11 -0.94 -13.19 8.94
N SER A 12 -1.22 -13.98 9.97
CA SER A 12 -0.42 -15.10 10.41
C SER A 12 -0.63 -16.32 9.53
N SER A 13 0.47 -17.02 9.29
CA SER A 13 0.56 -18.48 9.18
C SER A 13 0.19 -19.16 7.86
N CYS A 14 1.21 -19.79 7.27
CA CYS A 14 1.12 -20.75 6.18
C CYS A 14 0.34 -22.01 6.60
N SER A 15 -0.86 -22.20 6.07
CA SER A 15 -1.55 -23.49 6.10
C SER A 15 -1.28 -24.25 4.79
N LYS A 16 -0.48 -25.31 4.90
CA LYS A 16 -0.22 -26.33 3.88
C LYS A 16 -1.56 -26.94 3.43
N ARG A 17 -1.97 -26.70 2.18
CA ARG A 17 -3.10 -27.39 1.54
C ARG A 17 -2.54 -28.48 0.64
N ASP A 18 -2.48 -29.70 1.16
CA ASP A 18 -2.54 -30.90 0.34
C ASP A 18 -4.02 -31.02 -0.08
N GLY A 19 -4.29 -30.75 -1.36
CA GLY A 19 -5.61 -30.82 -1.95
C GLY A 19 -5.44 -31.21 -3.40
N ASP A 20 -5.97 -32.38 -3.74
CA ASP A 20 -5.86 -33.05 -5.02
C ASP A 20 -6.15 -32.09 -6.19
N ILE A 21 -5.18 -31.97 -7.09
CA ILE A 21 -5.32 -31.21 -8.33
C ILE A 21 -6.27 -31.95 -9.28
N ALA A 22 -7.57 -31.90 -9.01
CA ALA A 22 -8.57 -32.17 -10.03
C ALA A 22 -8.35 -31.13 -11.13
N ALA A 23 -7.82 -31.61 -12.26
CA ALA A 23 -7.61 -30.85 -13.49
C ALA A 23 -8.94 -30.26 -13.95
N THR A 24 -9.24 -29.05 -13.46
CA THR A 24 -10.33 -28.24 -13.98
C THR A 24 -9.84 -27.56 -15.24
N CYS A 25 -10.71 -27.62 -16.25
CA CYS A 25 -10.53 -27.18 -17.63
C CYS A 25 -9.75 -25.85 -17.74
N MET A 26 -8.69 -25.85 -18.55
CA MET A 26 -7.97 -24.64 -18.96
C MET A 26 -8.97 -23.52 -19.33
N PRO A 27 -8.91 -22.33 -18.71
CA PRO A 27 -9.78 -21.23 -19.10
C PRO A 27 -9.49 -20.88 -20.56
N LYS A 28 -10.56 -20.92 -21.38
CA LYS A 28 -10.60 -20.39 -22.75
C LYS A 28 -9.90 -19.02 -22.73
N LYS A 29 -9.00 -18.76 -23.70
CA LYS A 29 -8.23 -17.50 -23.79
C LYS A 29 -9.11 -16.33 -23.37
N ALA A 30 -8.84 -15.78 -22.19
CA ALA A 30 -9.59 -14.66 -21.67
C ALA A 30 -9.53 -13.56 -22.73
N LYS A 31 -10.69 -13.09 -23.21
CA LYS A 31 -10.71 -11.89 -24.03
C LYS A 31 -10.00 -10.83 -23.21
N ARG A 32 -8.91 -10.25 -23.73
CA ARG A 32 -8.18 -9.18 -23.04
C ARG A 32 -9.22 -8.13 -22.64
N ALA A 33 -9.51 -8.03 -21.35
CA ALA A 33 -10.38 -6.98 -20.85
C ALA A 33 -9.74 -5.66 -21.28
N ARG A 34 -10.55 -4.70 -21.74
CA ARG A 34 -10.03 -3.36 -22.01
C ARG A 34 -9.47 -2.83 -20.69
N PRO A 35 -8.30 -2.17 -20.71
CA PRO A 35 -7.80 -1.53 -19.50
C PRO A 35 -8.87 -0.53 -19.02
N PRO A 36 -9.04 -0.37 -17.69
CA PRO A 36 -9.89 0.68 -17.16
C PRO A 36 -9.43 2.06 -17.66
N PRO A 37 -10.32 3.06 -17.67
CA PRO A 37 -9.96 4.43 -17.98
C PRO A 37 -8.76 4.89 -17.15
N GLN A 38 -7.85 5.64 -17.76
CA GLN A 38 -6.65 6.11 -17.10
C GLN A 38 -6.96 6.92 -15.84
N GLU A 39 -8.01 7.76 -15.90
CA GLU A 39 -8.49 8.57 -14.77
C GLU A 39 -8.91 7.72 -13.56
N GLU A 40 -9.57 6.58 -13.78
CA GLU A 40 -9.98 5.69 -12.69
C GLU A 40 -8.78 5.04 -12.01
N VAL A 41 -7.79 4.63 -12.81
CA VAL A 41 -6.55 4.02 -12.29
C VAL A 41 -5.77 5.05 -11.49
N GLU A 42 -5.60 6.25 -12.03
CA GLU A 42 -4.89 7.33 -11.35
C GLU A 42 -5.58 7.75 -10.06
N ALA A 43 -6.92 7.87 -10.05
CA ALA A 43 -7.67 8.19 -8.84
C ALA A 43 -7.47 7.15 -7.73
N PHE A 44 -7.45 5.85 -8.09
CA PHE A 44 -7.21 4.77 -7.14
C PHE A 44 -5.80 4.83 -6.55
N LEU A 45 -4.79 5.00 -7.41
CA LEU A 45 -3.40 5.09 -6.97
C LEU A 45 -3.16 6.36 -6.13
N ALA A 46 -3.67 7.51 -6.57
CA ALA A 46 -3.54 8.78 -5.84
C ALA A 46 -4.19 8.72 -4.45
N ALA A 47 -5.34 8.05 -4.31
CA ALA A 47 -5.98 7.86 -3.00
C ALA A 47 -5.12 6.99 -2.07
N ALA A 48 -4.58 5.88 -2.58
CA ALA A 48 -3.70 5.00 -1.81
C ALA A 48 -2.39 5.72 -1.43
N GLU A 49 -1.73 6.37 -2.38
CA GLU A 49 -0.49 7.13 -2.19
C GLU A 49 -0.67 8.25 -1.16
N SER A 50 -1.75 9.03 -1.28
CA SER A 50 -2.06 10.10 -0.31
C SER A 50 -2.22 9.55 1.10
N SER A 51 -2.89 8.40 1.25
CA SER A 51 -3.07 7.76 2.56
C SER A 51 -1.74 7.31 3.17
N MET A 52 -0.83 6.77 2.34
CA MET A 52 0.49 6.33 2.77
C MET A 52 1.40 7.52 3.10
N ALA A 53 1.41 8.55 2.26
CA ALA A 53 2.16 9.79 2.48
C ALA A 53 1.76 10.45 3.80
N ARG A 54 0.45 10.54 4.09
CA ARG A 54 -0.06 11.07 5.37
C ARG A 54 0.41 10.26 6.57
N ARG A 55 0.41 8.92 6.48
CA ARG A 55 0.89 8.05 7.56
C ARG A 55 2.41 8.21 7.77
N PHE A 56 3.16 8.35 6.68
CA PHE A 56 4.60 8.56 6.75
C PHE A 56 4.94 9.91 7.38
N ALA A 57 4.30 10.99 6.92
CA ALA A 57 4.45 12.32 7.49
C ALA A 57 4.11 12.35 8.98
N ALA A 58 3.01 11.71 9.41
CA ALA A 58 2.64 11.65 10.81
C ALA A 58 3.64 10.85 11.68
N LYS A 59 4.28 9.83 11.12
CA LYS A 59 5.24 9.00 11.87
C LYS A 59 6.60 9.67 11.99
N TYR A 60 7.09 10.23 10.88
CA TYR A 60 8.48 10.66 10.75
C TYR A 60 8.69 12.17 10.54
N ASN A 61 7.62 12.97 10.44
CA ASN A 61 7.71 14.40 10.15
C ASN A 61 8.48 14.67 8.84
N TYR A 62 8.15 13.89 7.80
CA TYR A 62 8.75 14.03 6.48
C TYR A 62 7.69 13.91 5.40
N ASP A 63 7.70 14.84 4.46
CA ASP A 63 6.84 14.82 3.30
C ASP A 63 7.57 14.14 2.14
N VAL A 64 7.23 12.87 1.87
CA VAL A 64 7.82 12.07 0.78
C VAL A 64 7.41 12.59 -0.59
N VAL A 65 6.25 13.27 -0.69
CA VAL A 65 5.78 13.80 -1.98
C VAL A 65 6.58 15.04 -2.37
N LYS A 66 6.91 15.89 -1.40
CA LYS A 66 7.72 17.10 -1.62
C LYS A 66 9.22 16.87 -1.42
N ASP A 67 9.62 15.68 -0.98
CA ASP A 67 10.98 15.35 -0.56
C ASP A 67 11.55 16.38 0.42
N ALA A 68 10.76 16.72 1.44
CA ALA A 68 11.10 17.79 2.37
C ALA A 68 10.84 17.37 3.83
N PRO A 69 11.78 17.67 4.74
CA PRO A 69 11.54 17.47 6.16
C PRO A 69 10.55 18.49 6.72
N MET A 70 9.83 18.07 7.75
CA MET A 70 8.89 18.89 8.49
C MET A 70 9.35 19.01 9.94
N ASP A 71 8.91 20.07 10.61
CA ASP A 71 9.15 20.24 12.03
C ASP A 71 8.51 19.09 12.83
N GLY A 72 9.29 18.52 13.74
CA GLY A 72 8.78 17.48 14.63
C GLY A 72 9.88 16.75 15.38
N ARG A 73 9.64 15.46 15.65
CA ARG A 73 10.51 14.64 16.51
C ARG A 73 11.86 14.26 15.90
N TYR A 74 11.97 14.27 14.58
CA TYR A 74 13.16 13.80 13.87
C TYR A 74 13.72 14.93 13.03
N GLU A 75 15.03 15.11 13.12
CA GLU A 75 15.80 15.97 12.23
C GLU A 75 16.31 15.11 11.07
N TRP A 76 16.03 15.55 9.84
CA TRP A 76 16.46 14.86 8.64
C TRP A 76 17.66 15.57 8.03
N VAL A 77 18.76 14.84 7.89
CA VAL A 77 19.99 15.33 7.27
C VAL A 77 20.18 14.62 5.93
N ARG A 78 20.40 15.40 4.87
CA ARG A 78 20.76 14.85 3.56
C ARG A 78 22.19 14.32 3.60
N VAL A 79 22.35 13.02 3.39
CA VAL A 79 23.66 12.40 3.26
C VAL A 79 24.10 12.51 1.81
N GLY A 80 25.26 13.13 1.57
CA GLY A 80 25.88 13.17 0.23
C GLY A 80 26.41 11.80 -0.19
N PRO A 81 26.67 11.58 -1.50
CA PRO A 81 27.34 10.37 -1.97
C PRO A 81 28.75 10.21 -1.38
#